data_AF-A0A8K0V3N3-F1
#
_entry.id   AF-A0A8K0V3N3-F1
#
_cell.length_a   1.000
_cell.length_b   1.000
_cell.length_c   1.000
_cell.angle_alpha   90.00
_cell.angle_beta   90.00
_cell.angle_gamma   90.00
#
_symmetry.space_group_name_H-M   'P 1'
#
loop_
_entity.id
_entity.type
_entity.pdbx_description
1 polymer ?
#
loop_
_entity_poly.entity_id
_entity_poly.type
_entity_poly.pdbx_seq_one_letter_code
_entity_poly.pdbx_strand_id
1 'polypeptide(L)' 'MEKANPVADSRLFKDIYICRNCKAKIRISNQKLIREGKVKCRRCGSTALRPKHRELRKLKV' A
#
# COMPACT_ATOMS: atom_id res chain seq x y z
N MET A 1 17.32 -6.86 19.14
CA MET A 1 16.65 -5.94 18.19
C MET A 1 17.12 -6.29 16.79
N GLU A 2 16.41 -7.17 16.09
CA GLU A 2 16.75 -7.57 14.72
C GLU A 2 16.66 -6.36 13.78
N LYS A 3 17.76 -6.05 13.10
CA LYS A 3 17.84 -4.99 12.10
C LYS A 3 16.89 -5.34 10.96
N ALA A 4 15.80 -4.58 10.83
CA ALA A 4 14.94 -4.64 9.66
C ALA A 4 15.79 -4.41 8.41
N ASN A 5 15.90 -5.42 7.54
CA ASN A 5 16.63 -5.30 6.28
C ASN A 5 15.88 -4.29 5.39
N PRO A 6 16.48 -3.12 5.07
CA PRO A 6 15.80 -2.04 4.36
C PRO A 6 15.36 -2.45 2.94
N VAL A 7 16.05 -3.42 2.35
CA VAL A 7 15.71 -3.98 1.03
C VAL A 7 14.47 -4.85 1.12
N ALA A 8 14.34 -5.65 2.19
CA ALA A 8 13.18 -6.51 2.41
C ALA A 8 11.92 -5.68 2.67
N ASP A 9 12.05 -4.59 3.44
CA ASP A 9 10.95 -3.66 3.72
C ASP A 9 10.41 -3.02 2.43
N SER A 10 11.32 -2.50 1.60
CA SER A 10 10.96 -1.90 0.32
C SER A 10 10.23 -2.88 -0.61
N ARG A 11 10.65 -4.15 -0.63
CA ARG A 11 10.01 -5.19 -1.45
C ARG A 11 8.59 -5.53 -0.98
N LEU A 12 8.38 -5.56 0.33
CA LEU A 12 7.17 -6.10 0.95
C LEU A 12 6.09 -5.05 1.24
N PHE A 13 6.45 -3.77 1.33
CA PHE A 13 5.56 -2.73 1.81
C PHE A 13 5.51 -1.48 0.92
N LYS A 14 6.62 -1.08 0.28
CA LYS A 14 6.64 0.12 -0.57
C LYS A 14 5.68 -0.02 -1.75
N ASP A 15 4.81 0.99 -1.89
CA ASP A 15 3.82 1.11 -2.97
C ASP A 15 2.77 -0.01 -3.00
N ILE A 16 2.60 -0.79 -1.94
CA ILE A 16 1.63 -1.90 -1.91
C ILE A 16 0.34 -1.48 -1.22
N TYR A 17 -0.77 -1.61 -1.96
CA TYR A 17 -2.13 -1.38 -1.53
C TYR A 17 -2.93 -2.68 -1.53
N ILE A 18 -3.89 -2.75 -0.61
CA ILE A 18 -4.82 -3.86 -0.42
C ILE A 18 -6.22 -3.33 -0.67
N CYS A 19 -6.99 -4.00 -1.51
CA CYS A 19 -8.40 -3.69 -1.65
C CYS A 19 -9.16 -4.02 -0.36
N ARG A 20 -10.01 -3.11 0.13
CA ARG A 20 -10.85 -3.34 1.31
C ARG A 20 -11.93 -4.39 1.06
N ASN A 21 -12.38 -4.54 -0.19
CA ASN A 21 -13.44 -5.47 -0.55
C ASN A 21 -12.89 -6.89 -0.78
N CYS A 22 -12.04 -7.08 -1.80
CA CYS A 22 -11.55 -8.41 -2.18
C CYS A 22 -10.16 -8.77 -1.64
N LYS A 23 -9.53 -7.90 -0.83
CA LYS A 23 -8.20 -8.10 -0.24
C LYS A 23 -7.06 -8.31 -1.26
N ALA A 24 -7.30 -7.99 -2.53
CA ALA A 24 -6.29 -8.08 -3.59
C ALA A 24 -5.12 -7.13 -3.32
N LYS A 25 -3.90 -7.62 -3.54
CA LYS A 25 -2.65 -6.86 -3.49
C LYS A 25 -2.43 -6.12 -4.82
N ILE A 26 -2.14 -4.83 -4.76
CA ILE A 26 -1.90 -3.98 -5.92
C ILE A 26 -0.68 -3.12 -5.64
N ARG A 27 0.27 -3.06 -6.58
CA ARG A 27 1.45 -2.19 -6.47
C ARG A 27 1.25 -0.93 -7.32
N ILE A 28 1.34 0.24 -6.70
CA ILE A 28 1.04 1.53 -7.33
C ILE A 28 2.03 2.57 -6.80
N SER A 29 2.90 3.06 -7.68
CA SER A 29 3.96 4.02 -7.34
C SER A 29 3.44 5.45 -7.08
N ASN A 30 2.27 5.80 -7.64
CA ASN A 30 1.69 7.13 -7.50
C ASN A 30 0.54 7.11 -6.48
N GLN A 31 0.86 7.47 -5.24
CA GLN A 31 -0.11 7.51 -4.15
C GLN A 31 -1.23 8.54 -4.37
N LYS A 32 -0.98 9.58 -5.16
CA LYS A 32 -1.94 10.64 -5.46
C LYS A 32 -3.16 10.08 -6.19
N LEU A 33 -2.93 9.17 -7.15
CA LEU A 33 -4.01 8.51 -7.90
C LEU A 33 -4.92 7.64 -7.02
N ILE A 34 -4.40 7.09 -5.91
CA ILE A 34 -5.20 6.39 -4.91
C ILE A 34 -6.08 7.37 -4.14
N ARG A 35 -5.51 8.48 -3.67
CA ARG A 35 -6.23 9.51 -2.91
C ARG A 35 -7.32 10.18 -3.76
N GLU A 36 -7.05 10.39 -5.04
CA GLU A 36 -8.02 10.91 -6.02
C GLU A 36 -9.04 9.86 -6.50
N GLY A 37 -8.96 8.60 -6.04
CA GLY A 37 -9.90 7.54 -6.44
C GLY A 37 -9.78 7.10 -7.91
N LYS A 38 -8.71 7.49 -8.60
CA LYS A 38 -8.48 7.19 -10.02
C LYS A 38 -8.02 5.75 -10.26
N VAL A 39 -7.57 5.05 -9.22
CA VAL A 39 -7.18 3.64 -9.33
C VAL A 39 -8.26 2.71 -8.81
N LYS A 40 -8.68 1.80 -9.68
CA LYS A 40 -9.64 0.73 -9.36
C LYS A 40 -8.92 -0.57 -9.05
N CYS A 41 -9.51 -1.37 -8.17
CA CYS A 41 -9.07 -2.74 -7.95
C CYS A 41 -9.21 -3.56 -9.23
N ARG A 42 -8.12 -4.18 -9.69
CA ARG A 42 -8.13 -5.01 -10.91
C ARG A 42 -8.98 -6.29 -10.80
N ARG A 43 -9.40 -6.68 -9.59
CA ARG A 43 -10.25 -7.86 -9.36
C ARG A 43 -11.73 -7.52 -9.26
N CYS A 44 -12.10 -6.51 -8.47
CA CYS A 44 -13.51 -6.21 -8.17
C CYS A 44 -13.96 -4.80 -8.58
N GLY A 45 -13.10 -4.01 -9.24
CA GLY A 45 -13.42 -2.66 -9.70
C GLY A 45 -13.55 -1.58 -8.61
N SER A 46 -13.57 -1.96 -7.32
CA SER A 46 -13.68 -1.01 -6.22
C SER A 46 -12.47 -0.09 -6.10
N THR A 47 -12.69 1.19 -5.81
CA THR A 47 -11.67 2.20 -5.53
C THR A 47 -11.23 2.23 -4.07
N ALA A 48 -11.88 1.44 -3.21
CA ALA A 48 -11.59 1.35 -1.78
C ALA A 48 -10.29 0.57 -1.54
N LEU A 49 -9.15 1.23 -1.74
CA LEU A 49 -7.81 0.68 -1.51
C LEU A 49 -7.24 1.24 -0.20
N ARG A 50 -6.58 0.39 0.60
CA ARG A 50 -5.83 0.78 1.80
C ARG A 50 -4.36 0.44 1.62
N PRO A 51 -3.42 1.21 2.16
CA PRO A 51 -2.02 0.78 2.18
C PRO A 51 -1.88 -0.53 2.98
N LYS A 52 -1.01 -1.44 2.54
CA LYS A 52 -0.80 -2.75 3.19
C LYS A 52 -0.24 -2.59 4.61
N HIS A 53 0.63 -1.60 4.80
CA HIS A 53 1.07 -1.19 6.12
C HIS A 53 0.38 0.15 6.42
N ARG A 54 -0.38 0.22 7.51
CA ARG A 54 -0.75 1.51 8.12
C ARG A 54 0.58 2.18 8.44
N GLU A 55 0.77 3.44 8.07
CA GLU A 55 1.96 4.23 8.39
C GLU A 55 2.26 4.21 9.91
N LEU A 56 2.91 3.15 10.40
CA LEU A 56 3.49 3.14 11.72
C LEU A 56 4.98 3.37 11.57
N ARG A 57 5.31 4.62 11.94
CA ARG A 57 6.49 4.98 12.74
C ARG A 57 7.67 5.66 12.02
N LYS A 58 7.43 6.52 11.02
CA LYS A 58 8.37 7.61 10.65
C LYS A 58 7.77 9.03 10.70
N LEU A 59 6.58 9.19 11.27
CA LEU A 59 6.17 10.45 11.92
C LEU A 59 6.54 10.40 13.43
N LYS A 60 7.78 10.01 13.71
CA LYS A 60 8.46 10.27 14.99
C LYS A 60 9.86 10.74 14.64
N VAL A 61 9.95 11.89 13.97
CA VAL A 61 11.08 12.81 14.07
C VAL A 61 10.60 13.92 14.98
#